data_AF-A0A8H9ETK2-F1
#
_entry.id   AF-A0A8H9ETK2-F1
#
_cell.length_a   1.000
_cell.length_b   1.000
_cell.length_c   1.000
_cell.angle_alpha   90.00
_cell.angle_beta   90.00
_cell.angle_gamma   90.00
#
_symmetry.space_group_name_H-M   'P 1'
#
loop_
_entity.id
_entity.type
_entity.pdbx_description
1 polymer ?
#
loop_
_entity_poly.entity_id
_entity_poly.type
_entity_poly.pdbx_seq_one_letter_code
_entity_poly.pdbx_strand_id
1 'polypeptide(L)'
;MKETTRQHPQFQQQFENQPIHRSTYYGKKRRSWVSFILTLIAMVLVGIAAYSMYSETLFKMSFLDENVTFDKLKVIADQLTAQSFIDTSNIEQTLNYVIMGLNFFFILVLVNIIFAILTLIFNRTILKVINWFISIWILLIPIAFLFYINRAAEEITQKLAPYIGNVDPATVFSPSNALHNAIIFTAIAMVLYFISLFFRNRRPKIRKQL
;
A
#
# COMPACT_ATOMS: atom_id res chain seq x y z
N MET A 1 71.01 -9.07 56.56
CA MET A 1 69.58 -9.33 56.27
C MET A 1 69.37 -9.13 54.77
N LYS A 2 69.10 -10.19 54.02
CA LYS A 2 68.74 -10.12 52.59
C LYS A 2 67.27 -10.51 52.49
N GLU A 3 66.41 -9.55 52.16
CA GLU A 3 65.01 -9.86 51.85
C GLU A 3 64.95 -10.65 50.55
N THR A 4 64.36 -11.84 50.63
CA THR A 4 64.15 -12.71 49.47
C THR A 4 62.72 -12.47 49.00
N THR A 5 62.55 -11.60 48.01
CA THR A 5 61.25 -11.35 47.39
C THR A 5 60.82 -12.59 46.61
N ARG A 6 59.99 -13.44 47.20
CA ARG A 6 59.36 -14.57 46.51
C ARG A 6 58.32 -14.02 45.54
N GLN A 7 58.70 -13.85 44.28
CA GLN A 7 57.75 -13.65 43.19
C GLN A 7 56.89 -14.90 43.07
N HIS A 8 55.58 -14.78 43.33
CA HIS A 8 54.61 -15.85 43.19
C HIS A 8 54.35 -16.13 41.69
N PRO A 9 54.80 -17.28 41.13
CA PRO A 9 54.64 -17.58 39.70
C PRO A 9 53.19 -17.86 39.30
N GLN A 10 52.33 -18.19 40.27
CA GLN A 10 50.97 -18.67 40.04
C GLN A 10 50.00 -17.58 39.58
N PHE A 11 50.26 -16.30 39.90
CA PHE A 11 49.35 -15.22 39.50
C PHE A 11 49.45 -14.91 38.01
N GLN A 12 50.62 -15.10 37.39
CA GLN A 12 50.83 -14.83 35.96
C GLN A 12 50.32 -15.99 35.08
N GLN A 13 50.40 -17.23 35.55
CA GLN A 13 49.93 -18.40 34.81
C GLN A 13 48.39 -18.49 34.69
N GLN A 14 47.63 -17.87 35.58
CA GLN A 14 46.16 -17.82 35.46
C GLN A 14 45.67 -16.96 34.28
N PHE A 15 46.50 -16.05 33.77
CA PHE A 15 46.16 -15.18 32.63
C PHE A 15 46.69 -15.70 31.28
N GLU A 16 47.61 -16.67 31.27
CA GLU A 16 48.16 -17.24 30.02
C GLU A 16 47.21 -18.21 29.33
N ASN A 17 46.34 -18.89 30.10
CA ASN A 17 45.50 -19.99 29.57
C ASN A 17 44.02 -19.63 29.35
N GLN A 18 43.63 -18.37 29.53
CA GLN A 18 42.28 -17.94 29.16
C GLN A 18 42.33 -17.19 27.83
N PRO A 19 41.74 -17.71 26.73
CA PRO A 19 41.63 -16.94 25.50
C PRO A 19 40.81 -15.68 25.84
N ILE A 20 41.49 -14.54 25.84
CA ILE A 20 40.86 -13.24 26.08
C ILE A 20 39.72 -13.10 25.07
N HIS A 21 38.48 -13.24 25.54
CA HIS A 21 37.28 -12.97 24.75
C HIS A 21 37.25 -11.46 24.47
N ARG A 22 38.00 -11.01 23.46
CA ARG A 22 37.90 -9.64 22.96
C ARG A 22 36.48 -9.48 22.43
N SER A 23 35.69 -8.63 23.08
CA SER A 23 34.35 -8.31 22.60
C SER A 23 34.44 -7.80 21.16
N THR A 24 33.75 -8.47 20.24
CA THR A 24 33.67 -8.01 18.86
C THR A 24 33.02 -6.64 18.85
N TYR A 25 33.80 -5.60 18.52
CA TYR A 25 33.28 -4.25 18.37
C TYR A 25 32.41 -4.20 17.10
N TYR A 26 31.09 -4.18 17.29
CA TYR A 26 30.14 -3.99 16.21
C TYR A 26 30.23 -2.54 15.71
N GLY A 27 30.70 -2.34 14.47
CA GLY A 27 30.73 -1.00 13.86
C GLY A 27 29.34 -0.37 13.75
N LYS A 28 29.25 0.96 13.73
CA LYS A 28 27.99 1.73 13.67
C LYS A 28 27.06 1.23 12.55
N LYS A 29 25.81 0.92 12.89
CA LYS A 29 24.77 0.45 11.95
C LYS A 29 24.49 1.53 10.90
N ARG A 30 24.90 1.31 9.65
CA ARG A 30 24.70 2.28 8.55
C ARG A 30 23.27 2.16 8.00
N ARG A 31 22.35 2.96 8.55
CA ARG A 31 20.96 3.06 8.06
C ARG A 31 20.96 3.43 6.58
N SER A 32 20.16 2.70 5.78
CA SER A 32 19.92 3.07 4.38
C SER A 32 18.88 4.18 4.35
N TRP A 33 19.35 5.42 4.14
CA TRP A 33 18.49 6.60 3.96
C TRP A 33 17.63 6.50 2.70
N VAL A 34 18.14 5.84 1.66
CA VAL A 34 17.42 5.64 0.40
C VAL A 34 16.11 4.89 0.64
N SER A 35 16.14 3.76 1.35
CA SER A 35 14.92 3.02 1.64
C SER A 35 13.91 3.85 2.45
N PHE A 36 14.39 4.69 3.36
CA PHE A 36 13.52 5.52 4.19
C PHE A 36 12.75 6.53 3.32
N ILE A 37 13.48 7.22 2.44
CA ILE A 37 12.90 8.21 1.52
C ILE A 37 11.90 7.53 0.56
N LEU A 38 12.26 6.37 0.00
CA LEU A 38 11.37 5.64 -0.91
C LEU A 38 10.06 5.21 -0.23
N THR A 39 10.14 4.67 1.00
CA THR A 39 8.95 4.28 1.77
C THR A 39 8.09 5.51 2.11
N LEU A 40 8.71 6.65 2.44
CA LEU A 40 7.99 7.89 2.73
C LEU A 40 7.23 8.42 1.49
N ILE A 41 7.90 8.48 0.34
CA ILE A 41 7.27 8.92 -0.91
C ILE A 41 6.12 7.98 -1.29
N ALA A 42 6.35 6.66 -1.23
CA ALA A 42 5.32 5.67 -1.52
C ALA A 42 4.08 5.82 -0.62
N MET A 43 4.30 6.06 0.68
CA MET A 43 3.22 6.29 1.64
C MET A 43 2.38 7.54 1.30
N VAL A 44 3.04 8.64 0.90
CA VAL A 44 2.35 9.87 0.50
C VAL A 44 1.53 9.64 -0.78
N LEU A 45 2.07 8.93 -1.77
CA LEU A 45 1.37 8.61 -3.01
C LEU A 45 0.10 7.77 -2.76
N VAL A 46 0.19 6.77 -1.87
CA VAL A 46 -0.98 5.97 -1.45
C VAL A 46 -2.03 6.84 -0.77
N GLY A 47 -1.61 7.82 0.05
CA GLY A 47 -2.52 8.79 0.67
C GLY A 47 -3.23 9.69 -0.36
N ILE A 48 -2.49 10.19 -1.36
CA ILE A 48 -3.07 11.00 -2.44
C ILE A 48 -4.07 10.17 -3.27
N ALA A 49 -3.75 8.91 -3.58
CA ALA A 49 -4.67 8.02 -4.28
C ALA A 49 -5.98 7.81 -3.51
N ALA A 50 -5.89 7.59 -2.20
CA ALA A 50 -7.07 7.43 -1.35
C ALA A 50 -7.89 8.71 -1.27
N TYR A 51 -7.24 9.87 -1.15
CA TYR A 51 -7.91 11.16 -1.15
C TYR A 51 -8.66 11.41 -2.46
N SER A 52 -8.01 11.16 -3.60
CA SER A 52 -8.62 11.30 -4.93
C SER A 52 -9.84 10.39 -5.07
N MET A 53 -9.75 9.09 -4.71
CA MET A 53 -10.92 8.19 -4.79
C MET A 53 -12.05 8.55 -3.82
N TYR A 54 -11.77 9.18 -2.70
CA TYR A 54 -12.79 9.58 -1.73
C TYR A 54 -13.51 10.86 -2.14
N SER A 55 -12.77 11.87 -2.60
CA SER A 55 -13.26 13.23 -2.80
C SER A 55 -13.63 13.56 -4.25
N GLU A 56 -12.94 12.97 -5.22
CA GLU A 56 -13.17 13.25 -6.63
C GLU A 56 -14.29 12.36 -7.20
N THR A 57 -14.75 12.71 -8.39
CA THR A 57 -15.71 11.90 -9.14
C THR A 57 -15.10 10.55 -9.48
N LEU A 58 -15.87 9.48 -9.31
CA LEU A 58 -15.46 8.12 -9.67
C LEU A 58 -15.77 7.83 -11.13
N PHE A 59 -16.94 8.27 -11.59
CA PHE A 59 -17.37 8.20 -12.98
C PHE A 59 -18.37 9.32 -13.29
N LYS A 60 -18.47 9.64 -14.57
CA LYS A 60 -19.43 10.60 -15.10
C LYS A 60 -20.49 9.86 -15.93
N MET A 61 -21.76 10.13 -15.64
CA MET A 61 -22.89 9.72 -16.46
C MET A 61 -23.13 10.79 -17.51
N SER A 62 -22.61 10.60 -18.71
CA SER A 62 -22.60 11.64 -19.75
C SER A 62 -24.00 11.99 -20.29
N PHE A 63 -24.99 11.09 -20.17
CA PHE A 63 -26.38 11.37 -20.54
C PHE A 63 -27.12 12.28 -19.55
N LEU A 64 -26.75 12.23 -18.28
CA LEU A 64 -27.39 13.00 -17.20
C LEU A 64 -26.53 14.20 -16.76
N ASP A 65 -25.37 14.39 -17.41
CA ASP A 65 -24.28 15.28 -17.02
C ASP A 65 -23.94 15.19 -15.51
N GLU A 66 -24.17 14.01 -14.93
CA GLU A 66 -24.06 13.84 -13.50
C GLU A 66 -22.73 13.20 -13.10
N ASN A 67 -22.07 13.89 -12.19
CA ASN A 67 -20.84 13.48 -11.54
C ASN A 67 -21.16 12.60 -10.33
N VAL A 68 -20.72 11.34 -10.36
CA VAL A 68 -20.93 10.38 -9.27
C VAL A 68 -19.69 10.28 -8.42
N THR A 69 -19.78 10.76 -7.19
CA THR A 69 -18.77 10.60 -6.13
C THR A 69 -19.08 9.37 -5.28
N PHE A 70 -18.16 8.98 -4.41
CA PHE A 70 -18.37 7.85 -3.51
C PHE A 70 -19.59 8.02 -2.59
N ASP A 71 -19.80 9.23 -2.04
CA ASP A 71 -20.95 9.49 -1.16
C ASP A 71 -22.28 9.44 -1.92
N LYS A 72 -22.34 9.97 -3.14
CA LYS A 72 -23.51 9.82 -4.00
C LYS A 72 -23.81 8.36 -4.31
N LEU A 73 -22.78 7.56 -4.54
CA LEU A 73 -22.93 6.14 -4.81
C LEU A 73 -23.55 5.38 -3.63
N LYS A 74 -23.22 5.74 -2.39
CA LYS A 74 -23.88 5.22 -1.19
C LYS A 74 -25.35 5.62 -1.10
N VAL A 75 -25.65 6.90 -1.33
CA VAL A 75 -27.03 7.42 -1.29
C VAL A 75 -27.91 6.71 -2.33
N ILE A 76 -27.39 6.49 -3.55
CA ILE A 76 -28.10 5.74 -4.60
C ILE A 76 -28.40 4.30 -4.14
N ALA A 77 -27.42 3.62 -3.52
CA ALA A 77 -27.63 2.26 -3.01
C ALA A 77 -28.67 2.19 -1.90
N ASP A 78 -28.64 3.13 -0.95
CA ASP A 78 -29.60 3.22 0.14
C ASP A 78 -31.02 3.50 -0.38
N GLN A 79 -31.15 4.36 -1.40
CA GLN A 79 -32.43 4.69 -2.04
C GLN A 79 -33.02 3.50 -2.82
N LEU A 80 -32.19 2.76 -3.57
CA LEU A 80 -32.61 1.55 -4.27
C LEU A 80 -33.11 0.48 -3.29
N THR A 81 -32.36 0.26 -2.20
CA THR A 81 -32.72 -0.71 -1.16
C THR A 81 -34.07 -0.38 -0.47
N ALA A 82 -34.44 0.91 -0.41
CA ALA A 82 -35.70 1.35 0.19
C ALA A 82 -36.92 1.25 -0.76
N GLN A 83 -36.71 0.96 -2.05
CA GLN A 83 -37.76 1.04 -3.07
C GLN A 83 -38.38 -0.34 -3.34
N SER A 84 -39.55 -0.60 -2.75
CA SER A 84 -40.21 -1.92 -2.79
C SER A 84 -41.03 -2.24 -4.05
N PHE A 85 -41.04 -1.35 -5.05
CA PHE A 85 -41.99 -1.41 -6.18
C PHE A 85 -41.41 -1.98 -7.49
N ILE A 86 -40.09 -2.10 -7.62
CA ILE A 86 -39.42 -2.62 -8.82
C ILE A 86 -38.41 -3.69 -8.36
N ASP A 87 -38.34 -4.83 -9.03
CA ASP A 87 -37.33 -5.85 -8.73
C ASP A 87 -35.94 -5.37 -9.19
N THR A 88 -35.25 -4.67 -8.29
CA THR A 88 -33.90 -4.11 -8.47
C THR A 88 -32.83 -4.94 -7.78
N SER A 89 -33.16 -6.14 -7.29
CA SER A 89 -32.30 -7.00 -6.47
C SER A 89 -30.89 -7.23 -7.07
N ASN A 90 -30.80 -7.50 -8.36
CA ASN A 90 -29.51 -7.70 -9.06
C ASN A 90 -28.65 -6.43 -9.13
N ILE A 91 -29.28 -5.27 -9.26
CA ILE A 91 -28.59 -3.96 -9.35
C ILE A 91 -28.11 -3.55 -7.96
N GLU A 92 -28.96 -3.71 -6.95
CA GLU A 92 -28.61 -3.46 -5.54
C GLU A 92 -27.45 -4.33 -5.09
N GLN A 93 -27.48 -5.62 -5.39
CA GLN A 93 -26.42 -6.54 -5.02
C GLN A 93 -25.07 -6.16 -5.68
N THR A 94 -25.10 -5.81 -6.96
CA THR A 94 -23.90 -5.35 -7.69
C THR A 94 -23.35 -4.05 -7.10
N LEU A 95 -24.21 -3.09 -6.80
CA LEU A 95 -23.84 -1.81 -6.22
C LEU A 95 -23.27 -1.96 -4.80
N ASN A 96 -23.85 -2.85 -4.00
CA ASN A 96 -23.36 -3.19 -2.67
C ASN A 96 -21.97 -3.84 -2.72
N TYR A 97 -21.70 -4.73 -3.69
CA TYR A 97 -20.35 -5.27 -3.89
C TYR A 97 -19.33 -4.19 -4.28
N VAL A 98 -19.72 -3.23 -5.11
CA VAL A 98 -18.88 -2.08 -5.47
C VAL A 98 -18.56 -1.23 -4.23
N ILE A 99 -19.57 -0.88 -3.42
CA ILE A 99 -19.39 -0.11 -2.18
C ILE A 99 -18.47 -0.87 -1.21
N MET A 100 -18.69 -2.17 -1.07
CA MET A 100 -17.86 -3.02 -0.22
C MET A 100 -16.40 -3.04 -0.70
N GLY A 101 -16.18 -3.15 -2.01
CA GLY A 101 -14.84 -3.11 -2.60
C GLY A 101 -14.12 -1.77 -2.35
N LEU A 102 -14.83 -0.64 -2.50
CA LEU A 102 -14.29 0.69 -2.21
C LEU A 102 -14.00 0.89 -0.71
N ASN A 103 -14.90 0.45 0.18
CA ASN A 103 -14.64 0.46 1.62
C ASN A 103 -13.41 -0.38 1.99
N PHE A 104 -13.30 -1.58 1.40
CA PHE A 104 -12.16 -2.46 1.60
C PHE A 104 -10.85 -1.82 1.11
N PHE A 105 -10.89 -1.11 -0.02
CA PHE A 105 -9.75 -0.31 -0.49
C PHE A 105 -9.30 0.73 0.55
N PHE A 106 -10.21 1.51 1.13
CA PHE A 106 -9.86 2.51 2.15
C PHE A 106 -9.25 1.87 3.40
N ILE A 107 -9.77 0.71 3.82
CA ILE A 107 -9.20 -0.05 4.93
C ILE A 107 -7.77 -0.51 4.60
N LEU A 108 -7.55 -1.04 3.40
CA LEU A 108 -6.21 -1.47 2.97
C LEU A 108 -5.22 -0.31 2.91
N VAL A 109 -5.63 0.85 2.41
CA VAL A 109 -4.81 2.08 2.42
C VAL A 109 -4.41 2.45 3.84
N LEU A 110 -5.36 2.47 4.77
CA LEU A 110 -5.08 2.82 6.17
C LEU A 110 -4.10 1.83 6.79
N VAL A 111 -4.33 0.53 6.59
CA VAL A 111 -3.43 -0.54 7.06
C VAL A 111 -2.04 -0.38 6.43
N ASN A 112 -1.96 -0.08 5.13
CA ASN A 112 -0.69 0.19 4.43
C ASN A 112 0.07 1.37 5.04
N ILE A 113 -0.61 2.48 5.33
CA ILE A 113 0.00 3.64 5.97
C ILE A 113 0.56 3.27 7.36
N ILE A 114 -0.19 2.52 8.17
CA ILE A 114 0.29 2.03 9.48
C ILE A 114 1.55 1.19 9.30
N PHE A 115 1.56 0.23 8.38
CA PHE A 115 2.74 -0.59 8.10
C PHE A 115 3.91 0.21 7.53
N ALA A 116 3.64 1.25 6.72
CA ALA A 116 4.66 2.16 6.23
C ALA A 116 5.32 2.92 7.39
N ILE A 117 4.54 3.47 8.33
CA ILE A 117 5.06 4.14 9.53
C ILE A 117 5.90 3.18 10.38
N LEU A 118 5.39 1.97 10.65
CA LEU A 118 6.16 0.95 11.37
C LEU A 118 7.46 0.59 10.63
N THR A 119 7.42 0.55 9.29
CA THR A 119 8.58 0.32 8.44
C THR A 119 9.59 1.47 8.54
N LEU A 120 9.14 2.72 8.63
CA LEU A 120 10.02 3.89 8.80
C LEU A 120 10.73 3.85 10.16
N ILE A 121 10.02 3.47 11.23
CA ILE A 121 10.57 3.41 12.59
C ILE A 121 11.55 2.23 12.74
N PHE A 122 11.12 1.02 12.36
CA PHE A 122 11.88 -0.20 12.65
C PHE A 122 12.77 -0.67 11.50
N ASN A 123 12.46 -0.28 10.25
CA ASN A 123 13.17 -0.66 9.03
C ASN A 123 13.47 -2.18 8.96
N ARG A 124 12.50 -3.00 9.38
CA ARG A 124 12.57 -4.46 9.30
C ARG A 124 12.12 -4.92 7.92
N THR A 125 12.88 -5.83 7.31
CA THR A 125 12.56 -6.38 5.99
C THR A 125 11.18 -7.03 5.94
N ILE A 126 10.75 -7.72 7.00
CA ILE A 126 9.42 -8.34 7.08
C ILE A 126 8.31 -7.29 6.93
N LEU A 127 8.44 -6.14 7.60
CA LEU A 127 7.46 -5.05 7.50
C LEU A 127 7.39 -4.48 6.08
N LYS A 128 8.55 -4.32 5.42
CA LYS A 128 8.59 -3.86 4.01
C LYS A 128 7.89 -4.85 3.07
N VAL A 129 8.11 -6.16 3.27
CA VAL A 129 7.50 -7.21 2.44
C VAL A 129 5.98 -7.21 2.63
N ILE A 130 5.51 -7.13 3.87
CA ILE A 130 4.07 -7.02 4.17
C ILE A 130 3.50 -5.76 3.50
N ASN A 131 4.18 -4.62 3.63
CA ASN A 131 3.70 -3.36 3.07
C ASN A 131 3.65 -3.39 1.53
N TRP A 132 4.64 -4.02 0.90
CA TRP A 132 4.64 -4.24 -0.55
C TRP A 132 3.50 -5.18 -0.97
N PHE A 133 3.26 -6.27 -0.24
CA PHE A 133 2.17 -7.18 -0.55
C PHE A 133 0.79 -6.50 -0.45
N ILE A 134 0.55 -5.70 0.59
CA ILE A 134 -0.68 -4.91 0.72
C ILE A 134 -0.84 -3.94 -0.46
N SER A 135 0.25 -3.30 -0.91
CA SER A 135 0.19 -2.35 -2.02
C SER A 135 -0.25 -2.97 -3.35
N ILE A 136 -0.02 -4.27 -3.56
CA ILE A 136 -0.54 -5.00 -4.73
C ILE A 136 -2.07 -5.02 -4.69
N TRP A 137 -2.65 -5.36 -3.54
CA TRP A 137 -4.11 -5.38 -3.38
C TRP A 137 -4.74 -4.00 -3.52
N ILE A 138 -4.07 -2.97 -3.00
CA ILE A 138 -4.50 -1.57 -3.19
C ILE A 138 -4.55 -1.19 -4.67
N LEU A 139 -3.58 -1.62 -5.49
CA LEU A 139 -3.56 -1.35 -6.92
C LEU A 139 -4.65 -2.14 -7.68
N LEU A 140 -4.92 -3.38 -7.29
CA LEU A 140 -5.88 -4.23 -7.99
C LEU A 140 -7.32 -3.72 -7.89
N ILE A 141 -7.72 -3.09 -6.79
CA ILE A 141 -9.11 -2.65 -6.60
C ILE A 141 -9.53 -1.54 -7.59
N PRO A 142 -8.78 -0.43 -7.76
CA PRO A 142 -9.09 0.56 -8.79
C PRO A 142 -9.10 -0.05 -10.20
N ILE A 143 -8.17 -0.95 -10.53
CA ILE A 143 -8.15 -1.63 -11.83
C ILE A 143 -9.43 -2.46 -12.03
N ALA A 144 -9.82 -3.24 -11.02
CA ALA A 144 -11.06 -4.01 -11.07
C ALA A 144 -12.27 -3.10 -11.24
N PHE A 145 -12.32 -1.98 -10.50
CA PHE A 145 -13.41 -1.02 -10.58
C PHE A 145 -13.50 -0.35 -11.97
N LEU A 146 -12.37 -0.02 -12.59
CA LEU A 146 -12.32 0.48 -13.97
C LEU A 146 -12.93 -0.54 -14.95
N PHE A 147 -12.56 -1.82 -14.80
CA PHE A 147 -13.08 -2.90 -15.63
C PHE A 147 -14.60 -3.06 -15.46
N TYR A 148 -15.10 -2.99 -14.22
CA TYR A 148 -16.54 -3.05 -13.95
C TYR A 148 -17.31 -1.89 -14.57
N ILE A 149 -16.80 -0.65 -14.47
CA ILE A 149 -17.45 0.52 -15.08
C ILE A 149 -17.52 0.36 -16.60
N ASN A 150 -16.43 -0.03 -17.25
CA ASN A 150 -16.40 -0.20 -18.70
C ASN A 150 -17.38 -1.28 -19.15
N ARG A 151 -17.46 -2.40 -18.43
CA ARG A 151 -18.40 -3.48 -18.75
C ARG A 151 -19.86 -3.08 -18.53
N ALA A 152 -20.14 -2.35 -17.45
CA ALA A 152 -21.47 -1.79 -17.23
C ALA A 152 -21.87 -0.80 -18.34
N ALA A 153 -20.92 0.01 -18.81
CA ALA A 153 -21.13 0.91 -19.92
C ALA A 153 -21.46 0.16 -21.22
N GLU A 154 -20.72 -0.92 -21.52
CA GLU A 154 -20.98 -1.78 -22.69
C GLU A 154 -22.37 -2.41 -22.62
N GLU A 155 -22.75 -2.99 -21.47
CA GLU A 155 -24.05 -3.65 -21.30
C GLU A 155 -25.22 -2.66 -21.45
N ILE A 156 -25.09 -1.47 -20.87
CA ILE A 156 -26.12 -0.43 -20.97
C ILE A 156 -26.23 0.08 -22.41
N THR A 157 -25.08 0.29 -23.07
CA THR A 157 -25.03 0.69 -24.48
C THR A 157 -25.67 -0.35 -25.40
N GLN A 158 -25.38 -1.64 -25.20
CA GLN A 158 -25.99 -2.72 -25.98
C GLN A 158 -27.51 -2.80 -25.78
N LYS A 159 -27.99 -2.61 -24.54
CA LYS A 159 -29.43 -2.58 -24.24
C LYS A 159 -30.14 -1.36 -24.84
N LEU A 160 -29.43 -0.25 -24.96
CA LEU A 160 -29.92 0.99 -25.53
C LEU A 160 -29.78 1.06 -27.06
N ALA A 161 -28.89 0.27 -27.66
CA ALA A 161 -28.63 0.27 -29.11
C ALA A 161 -29.89 0.14 -29.99
N PRO A 162 -30.93 -0.64 -29.62
CA PRO A 162 -32.19 -0.69 -30.37
C PRO A 162 -33.00 0.61 -30.35
N TYR A 163 -32.78 1.49 -29.36
CA TYR A 163 -33.58 2.69 -29.12
C TYR A 163 -32.88 3.99 -29.52
N ILE A 164 -31.55 4.05 -29.40
CA ILE A 164 -30.75 5.26 -29.66
C ILE A 164 -29.65 5.06 -30.71
N GLY A 165 -29.57 3.88 -31.33
CA GLY A 165 -28.51 3.51 -32.27
C GLY A 165 -27.22 3.08 -31.57
N ASN A 166 -26.20 2.67 -32.34
CA ASN A 166 -24.88 2.32 -31.79
C ASN A 166 -24.19 3.57 -31.26
N VAL A 167 -24.19 3.72 -29.94
CA VAL A 167 -23.48 4.77 -29.21
C VAL A 167 -22.18 4.17 -28.64
N ASP A 168 -21.12 4.96 -28.46
CA ASP A 168 -19.88 4.48 -27.86
C ASP A 168 -20.06 4.34 -26.33
N PRO A 169 -19.75 3.19 -25.71
CA PRO A 169 -19.81 3.01 -24.26
C PRO A 169 -19.12 4.11 -23.44
N ALA A 170 -18.01 4.66 -23.94
CA ALA A 170 -17.28 5.74 -23.25
C ALA A 170 -18.08 7.04 -23.16
N THR A 171 -19.08 7.23 -24.04
CA THR A 171 -20.00 8.37 -24.02
C THR A 171 -21.21 8.15 -23.13
N VAL A 172 -21.37 6.95 -22.55
CA VAL A 172 -22.46 6.61 -21.64
C VAL A 172 -21.99 6.70 -20.19
N PHE A 173 -20.87 6.01 -19.88
CA PHE A 173 -20.14 6.16 -18.64
C PHE A 173 -18.67 6.41 -18.95
N SER A 174 -18.16 7.58 -18.57
CA SER A 174 -16.73 7.85 -18.64
C SER A 174 -16.11 7.62 -17.26
N PRO A 175 -15.10 6.73 -17.13
CA PRO A 175 -14.30 6.69 -15.92
C PRO A 175 -13.63 8.04 -15.70
N SER A 176 -13.62 8.50 -14.46
CA SER A 176 -13.06 9.80 -14.09
C SER A 176 -11.53 9.78 -14.01
N ASN A 177 -10.92 10.96 -14.00
CA ASN A 177 -9.51 11.17 -13.70
C ASN A 177 -9.12 10.60 -12.33
N ALA A 178 -10.04 10.58 -11.35
CA ALA A 178 -9.74 10.07 -10.00
C ALA A 178 -9.29 8.61 -10.02
N LEU A 179 -9.98 7.79 -10.81
CA LEU A 179 -9.74 6.36 -10.91
C LEU A 179 -8.40 6.09 -11.62
N HIS A 180 -8.11 6.85 -12.66
CA HIS A 180 -6.82 6.82 -13.36
C HIS A 180 -5.66 7.28 -12.46
N ASN A 181 -5.85 8.40 -11.75
CA ASN A 181 -4.87 8.93 -10.79
C ASN A 181 -4.58 7.92 -9.69
N ALA A 182 -5.62 7.28 -9.14
CA ALA A 182 -5.46 6.25 -8.13
C ALA A 182 -4.63 5.07 -8.64
N ILE A 183 -4.89 4.59 -9.86
CA ILE A 183 -4.09 3.53 -10.50
C ILE A 183 -2.63 3.96 -10.64
N ILE A 184 -2.39 5.16 -11.18
CA ILE A 184 -1.03 5.68 -11.41
C ILE A 184 -0.26 5.80 -10.09
N PHE A 185 -0.84 6.46 -9.09
CA PHE A 185 -0.18 6.69 -7.80
C PHE A 185 0.06 5.40 -7.03
N THR A 186 -0.90 4.48 -7.02
CA THR A 186 -0.74 3.18 -6.33
C THR A 186 0.24 2.26 -7.07
N ALA A 187 0.31 2.32 -8.41
CA ALA A 187 1.31 1.58 -9.18
C ALA A 187 2.73 2.08 -8.90
N ILE A 188 2.93 3.40 -8.93
CA ILE A 188 4.23 4.00 -8.58
C ILE A 188 4.58 3.63 -7.14
N ALA A 189 3.66 3.80 -6.19
CA ALA A 189 3.90 3.44 -4.79
C ALA A 189 4.29 1.97 -4.61
N MET A 190 3.63 1.04 -5.31
CA MET A 190 3.95 -0.38 -5.27
C MET A 190 5.38 -0.66 -5.77
N VAL A 191 5.79 -0.03 -6.87
CA VAL A 191 7.16 -0.13 -7.40
C VAL A 191 8.17 0.47 -6.42
N LEU A 192 7.88 1.62 -5.81
CA LEU A 192 8.76 2.22 -4.81
C LEU A 192 8.91 1.34 -3.56
N TYR A 193 7.82 0.72 -3.08
CA TYR A 193 7.89 -0.26 -2.00
C TYR A 193 8.72 -1.48 -2.40
N PHE A 194 8.59 -1.97 -3.63
CA PHE A 194 9.41 -3.07 -4.15
C PHE A 194 10.90 -2.70 -4.15
N ILE A 195 11.26 -1.57 -4.75
CA ILE A 195 12.65 -1.10 -4.83
C ILE A 195 13.22 -0.90 -3.41
N SER A 196 12.41 -0.42 -2.47
CA SER A 196 12.82 -0.22 -1.06
C SER A 196 13.28 -1.52 -0.36
N LEU A 197 12.85 -2.70 -0.84
CA LEU A 197 13.25 -4.00 -0.31
C LEU A 197 14.75 -4.25 -0.47
N PHE A 198 15.31 -3.86 -1.62
CA PHE A 198 16.73 -4.07 -1.95
C PHE A 198 17.66 -3.18 -1.10
N PHE A 199 17.16 -2.05 -0.63
CA PHE A 199 17.90 -1.14 0.24
C PHE A 199 17.81 -1.58 1.70
N ARG A 200 18.47 -2.70 2.02
CA ARG A 200 18.55 -3.25 3.39
C ARG A 200 19.59 -2.51 4.22
N ASN A 201 19.25 -2.29 5.50
CA ASN A 201 20.20 -1.83 6.52
C ASN A 201 21.30 -2.90 6.71
N ARG A 202 22.55 -2.60 6.34
CA ARG A 202 23.65 -3.57 6.39
C ARG A 202 23.94 -3.95 7.84
N ARG A 203 24.17 -5.24 8.11
CA ARG A 203 24.59 -5.71 9.45
C ARG A 203 25.90 -4.99 9.82
N PRO A 204 26.09 -4.62 11.10
CA PRO A 204 27.33 -4.01 11.54
C PRO A 204 28.50 -4.91 11.14
N LYS A 205 29.46 -4.35 10.38
CA LYS A 205 30.65 -5.09 9.94
C LYS A 205 31.47 -5.39 11.19
N ILE A 206 31.68 -6.66 11.50
CA ILE A 206 32.57 -7.07 12.60
C ILE A 206 33.98 -6.69 12.16
N ARG A 207 34.56 -5.65 12.75
CA ARG A 207 36.00 -5.38 12.60
C ARG A 207 36.71 -6.30 13.58
N LYS A 208 37.43 -7.30 13.07
CA LYS A 208 38.49 -7.94 13.86
C LYS A 208 39.59 -6.90 14.04
N GLN A 209 40.00 -6.64 15.28
CA GLN A 209 41.21 -5.88 15.54
C GLN A 209 42.38 -6.71 15.01
N LEU A 210 43.18 -6.11 14.11
CA LEU A 210 44.50 -6.64 13.71
C LEU A 210 45.45 -6.54 14.89
#